data_AF-M9RTK2-F1
#
_entry.id   AF-M9RTK2-F1
#
_cell.length_a   1.000
_cell.length_b   1.000
_cell.length_c   1.000
_cell.angle_alpha   90.00
_cell.angle_beta   90.00
_cell.angle_gamma   90.00
#
_symmetry.space_group_name_H-M   'P 1'
#
loop_
_entity.id
_entity.type
_entity.pdbx_description
1 polymer ?
#
loop_
_entity_poly.entity_id
_entity_poly.type
_entity_poly.pdbx_seq_one_letter_code
_entity_poly.pdbx_strand_id
1 'polypeptide(L)'
;MERRQVYDIPVPRLEVTEHQAAIYCCGHCRATTTATFPDGVNAHVQYGKRIRAAAVYCNVQQLIPEDRVCQLLRDLFGATSLCAASVTNWVNGTARTLGGVVEHILARLNEGGVRHLDETGLRVAGKLHWLHSISDLAFTHYRISAKRGAVPSFLTGGTIVHDHWKSYYAHMSGVDAHALCGAHHLRELKAIEEIEKEPWACAMSVLLNSANQLKCAAQGRGETELPTSVHHGILTKYMAILTEGLAFHERQDPLARRTGARGRKARRPGHNLLVRLRDYRDDVLRFLTDFTVPFTNNQAERDLRMMKLRMKISGTFRTLEGAQVFADIRSVISTVRKHGGNILETLTLSPQQIIARL
;
A
#
# COMPACT_ATOMS: atom_id res chain seq x y z
N MET A 1 -2.74 44.51 22.34
CA MET A 1 -3.21 44.53 20.93
C MET A 1 -4.08 43.31 20.71
N GLU A 2 -5.34 43.50 20.31
CA GLU A 2 -6.21 42.40 19.91
C GLU A 2 -6.05 42.19 18.38
N ARG A 3 -5.85 40.95 17.94
CA ARG A 3 -5.68 40.60 16.52
C ARG A 3 -6.71 39.54 16.13
N ARG A 4 -7.33 39.71 14.96
CA ARG A 4 -8.23 38.75 14.34
C ARG A 4 -7.80 38.54 12.89
N GLN A 5 -7.84 37.31 12.42
CA GLN A 5 -7.46 36.93 11.06
C GLN A 5 -8.59 36.13 10.42
N VAL A 6 -8.89 36.44 9.16
CA VAL A 6 -9.78 35.64 8.31
C VAL A 6 -8.91 35.06 7.21
N TYR A 7 -8.96 33.73 7.09
CA TYR A 7 -8.31 32.99 6.02
C TYR A 7 -9.38 32.55 5.05
N ASP A 8 -9.30 33.03 3.81
CA ASP A 8 -10.21 32.66 2.74
C ASP A 8 -9.40 32.26 1.49
N ILE A 9 -10.02 31.50 0.59
CA ILE A 9 -9.42 31.15 -0.70
C ILE A 9 -9.77 32.22 -1.74
N PRO A 10 -8.81 32.67 -2.56
CA PRO A 10 -9.14 33.56 -3.67
C PRO A 10 -10.05 32.81 -4.66
N VAL A 11 -10.93 33.55 -5.36
CA VAL A 11 -11.80 32.97 -6.41
C VAL A 11 -10.91 32.27 -7.45
N PRO A 12 -10.97 30.93 -7.58
CA PRO A 12 -10.04 30.22 -8.44
C PRO A 12 -10.37 30.47 -9.91
N ARG A 13 -9.35 30.80 -10.72
CA ARG A 13 -9.50 31.07 -12.15
C ARG A 13 -8.39 30.40 -12.94
N LEU A 14 -8.69 30.05 -14.18
CA LEU A 14 -7.67 29.70 -15.15
C LEU A 14 -6.93 30.96 -15.60
N GLU A 15 -5.61 30.95 -15.46
CA GLU A 15 -4.72 31.93 -16.11
C GLU A 15 -4.44 31.45 -17.54
N VAL A 16 -4.67 32.33 -18.52
CA VAL A 16 -4.48 32.05 -19.93
C VAL A 16 -3.30 32.86 -20.45
N THR A 17 -2.28 32.17 -20.96
CA THR A 17 -1.17 32.79 -21.68
C THR A 17 -1.33 32.52 -23.16
N GLU A 18 -1.54 33.57 -23.96
CA GLU A 18 -1.55 33.46 -25.41
C GLU A 18 -0.12 33.55 -25.93
N HIS A 19 0.29 32.54 -26.70
CA HIS A 19 1.54 32.58 -27.46
C HIS A 19 1.20 32.95 -28.90
N GLN A 20 1.97 33.86 -29.49
CA GLN A 20 1.80 34.31 -30.86
C GLN A 20 3.06 34.01 -31.67
N ALA A 21 2.89 33.53 -32.90
CA ALA A 21 3.96 33.28 -33.84
C ALA A 21 3.73 34.10 -35.11
N ALA A 22 4.75 34.87 -35.52
CA ALA A 22 4.70 35.60 -36.78
C ALA A 22 4.76 34.63 -37.97
N ILE A 23 3.93 34.88 -38.97
CA ILE A 23 3.89 34.15 -40.24
C ILE A 23 4.38 35.10 -41.33
N TYR A 24 5.45 34.74 -42.02
CA TYR A 24 6.03 35.54 -43.11
C TYR A 24 5.90 34.80 -44.44
N CYS A 25 5.39 35.48 -45.46
CA CYS A 25 5.37 35.00 -46.83
C CYS A 25 6.45 35.71 -47.65
N CYS A 26 7.37 34.95 -48.24
CA CYS A 26 8.44 35.50 -49.06
C CYS A 26 7.87 36.17 -50.32
N GLY A 27 8.23 37.45 -50.55
CA GLY A 27 7.77 38.19 -51.72
C GLY A 27 8.24 37.63 -53.07
N HIS A 28 9.31 36.84 -53.08
CA HIS A 28 9.89 36.27 -54.30
C HIS A 28 9.39 34.84 -54.57
N CYS A 29 9.60 33.90 -53.65
CA CYS A 29 9.26 32.48 -53.86
C CYS A 29 7.88 32.07 -53.32
N ARG A 30 7.14 32.99 -52.67
CA ARG A 30 5.83 32.75 -52.01
C ARG A 30 5.82 31.69 -50.91
N ALA A 31 6.99 31.16 -50.51
CA ALA A 31 7.11 30.25 -49.38
C ALA A 31 6.68 30.96 -48.09
N THR A 32 5.97 30.23 -47.22
CA THR A 32 5.50 30.73 -45.93
C THR A 32 6.32 30.09 -44.81
N THR A 33 6.90 30.91 -43.95
CA THR A 33 7.65 30.47 -42.77
C THR A 33 6.91 30.97 -41.53
N THR A 34 6.74 30.10 -40.54
CA THR A 34 6.12 30.44 -39.26
C THR A 34 7.17 30.36 -38.15
N ALA A 35 7.20 31.35 -37.26
CA ALA A 35 8.06 31.30 -36.09
C ALA A 35 7.70 30.10 -35.19
N THR A 36 8.69 29.50 -34.54
CA THR A 36 8.47 28.36 -33.64
C THR A 36 7.85 28.81 -32.33
N PHE A 37 6.86 28.05 -31.84
CA PHE A 37 6.34 28.23 -30.49
C PHE A 37 7.33 27.70 -29.43
N PRO A 38 7.25 28.18 -28.16
CA PRO A 38 8.03 27.61 -27.07
C PRO A 38 7.75 26.13 -26.84
N ASP A 39 8.73 25.42 -26.28
CA ASP A 39 8.60 24.00 -25.95
C ASP A 39 7.37 23.70 -25.09
N GLY A 40 6.55 22.75 -25.55
CA GLY A 40 5.35 22.32 -24.86
C GLY A 40 4.08 23.09 -25.22
N VAL A 41 4.15 24.11 -26.10
CA VAL A 41 2.97 24.76 -26.71
C VAL A 41 2.69 24.09 -28.06
N ASN A 42 1.95 22.99 -28.02
CA ASN A 42 1.83 22.07 -29.17
C ASN A 42 0.45 22.10 -29.83
N ALA A 43 -0.50 22.84 -29.27
CA ALA A 43 -1.87 22.91 -29.76
C ALA A 43 -2.41 24.33 -29.64
N HIS A 44 -3.41 24.67 -30.45
CA HIS A 44 -4.08 25.97 -30.43
C HIS A 44 -4.65 26.33 -29.04
N VAL A 45 -5.20 25.34 -28.33
CA VAL A 45 -5.65 25.47 -26.94
C VAL A 45 -5.23 24.23 -26.17
N GLN A 46 -4.59 24.41 -25.02
CA GLN A 46 -4.19 23.30 -24.15
C GLN A 46 -4.18 23.69 -22.68
N TYR A 47 -4.50 22.72 -21.82
CA TYR A 47 -4.40 22.89 -20.38
C TYR A 47 -2.94 22.77 -19.89
N GLY A 48 -2.52 23.62 -18.96
CA GLY A 48 -1.17 23.61 -18.38
C GLY A 48 -0.93 22.51 -17.33
N LYS A 49 0.32 22.34 -16.89
CA LYS A 49 0.73 21.23 -15.99
C LYS A 49 -0.02 21.20 -14.66
N ARG A 50 -0.32 22.36 -14.06
CA ARG A 50 -0.97 22.46 -12.74
C ARG A 50 -2.39 21.90 -12.73
N ILE A 51 -3.23 22.24 -13.71
CA ILE A 51 -4.60 21.71 -13.78
C ILE A 51 -4.61 20.22 -14.17
N ARG A 52 -3.67 19.76 -15.01
CA ARG A 52 -3.49 18.33 -15.30
C ARG A 52 -3.14 17.56 -14.02
N ALA A 53 -2.19 18.06 -13.23
CA ALA A 53 -1.82 17.49 -11.95
C ALA A 53 -3.00 17.48 -10.97
N ALA A 54 -3.81 18.54 -10.92
CA ALA A 54 -5.02 18.58 -10.10
C ALA A 54 -6.05 17.51 -10.50
N ALA A 55 -6.28 17.32 -11.81
CA ALA A 55 -7.16 16.27 -12.32
C ALA A 55 -6.68 14.87 -11.92
N VAL A 56 -5.38 14.59 -12.10
CA VAL A 56 -4.78 13.30 -11.73
C VAL A 56 -4.83 13.07 -10.21
N TYR A 57 -4.55 14.10 -9.42
CA TYR A 57 -4.69 14.06 -7.96
C TYR A 57 -6.13 13.72 -7.54
N CYS A 58 -7.12 14.41 -8.10
CA CYS A 58 -8.53 14.15 -7.81
C CYS A 58 -8.94 12.73 -8.21
N ASN A 59 -8.51 12.24 -9.37
CA ASN A 59 -8.88 10.91 -9.85
C ASN A 59 -8.18 9.77 -9.08
N VAL A 60 -6.87 9.87 -8.86
CA VAL A 60 -6.06 8.75 -8.33
C VAL A 60 -5.90 8.79 -6.81
N GLN A 61 -5.77 9.97 -6.20
CA GLN A 61 -5.63 10.10 -4.74
C GLN A 61 -6.96 10.33 -4.05
N GLN A 62 -7.83 11.17 -4.60
CA GLN A 62 -9.16 11.43 -4.03
C GLN A 62 -10.23 10.48 -4.58
N LEU A 63 -9.87 9.63 -5.54
CA LEU A 63 -10.71 8.54 -6.07
C LEU A 63 -12.00 9.05 -6.73
N ILE A 64 -11.99 10.28 -7.24
CA ILE A 64 -13.14 10.91 -7.87
C ILE A 64 -13.26 10.38 -9.31
N PRO A 65 -14.42 9.81 -9.73
CA PRO A 65 -14.63 9.36 -11.10
C PRO A 65 -14.45 10.49 -12.12
N GLU A 66 -14.05 10.15 -13.34
CA GLU A 66 -13.60 11.09 -14.37
C GLU A 66 -14.62 12.20 -14.66
N ASP A 67 -15.90 11.86 -14.85
CA ASP A 67 -16.96 12.85 -15.07
C ASP A 67 -17.12 13.81 -13.88
N ARG A 68 -16.96 13.30 -12.66
CA ARG A 68 -17.01 14.12 -11.44
C ARG A 68 -15.76 14.96 -11.25
N VAL A 69 -14.60 14.53 -11.75
CA VAL A 69 -13.40 15.38 -11.82
C VAL A 69 -13.63 16.53 -12.80
N CYS A 70 -14.23 16.27 -13.96
CA CYS A 70 -14.57 17.32 -14.92
C CYS A 70 -15.56 18.33 -14.32
N GLN A 71 -16.61 17.86 -13.65
CA GLN A 71 -17.56 18.71 -12.95
C GLN A 71 -16.85 19.56 -11.88
N LEU A 72 -16.04 18.93 -11.01
CA LEU A 72 -15.31 19.63 -9.96
C LEU A 72 -14.38 20.72 -10.53
N LEU A 73 -13.64 20.43 -11.60
CA LEU A 73 -12.72 21.40 -12.20
C LEU A 73 -13.44 22.51 -12.97
N ARG A 74 -14.63 22.23 -13.51
CA ARG A 74 -15.51 23.24 -14.10
C ARG A 74 -16.04 24.18 -13.02
N ASP A 75 -16.59 23.64 -11.95
CA ASP A 75 -17.26 24.40 -10.90
C ASP A 75 -16.27 25.26 -10.09
N LEU A 76 -15.05 24.73 -9.85
CA LEU A 76 -14.03 25.43 -9.06
C LEU A 76 -13.15 26.37 -9.88
N PHE A 77 -12.78 26.00 -11.12
CA PHE A 77 -11.76 26.72 -11.90
C PHE A 77 -12.25 27.25 -13.25
N GLY A 78 -13.50 26.98 -13.64
CA GLY A 78 -14.04 27.39 -14.94
C GLY A 78 -13.50 26.57 -16.12
N ALA A 79 -13.02 25.34 -15.89
CA ALA A 79 -12.54 24.45 -16.96
C ALA A 79 -13.68 23.82 -17.77
N THR A 80 -14.48 24.64 -18.46
CA THR A 80 -15.74 24.25 -19.13
C THR A 80 -15.56 23.20 -20.23
N SER A 81 -14.48 23.29 -21.01
CA SER A 81 -14.18 22.37 -22.12
C SER A 81 -13.51 21.06 -21.70
N LEU A 82 -13.33 20.81 -20.40
CA LEU A 82 -12.73 19.57 -19.91
C LEU A 82 -13.72 18.41 -20.00
N CYS A 83 -13.26 17.27 -20.53
CA CYS A 83 -14.04 16.03 -20.63
C CYS A 83 -13.31 14.84 -20.00
N ALA A 84 -14.05 13.75 -19.74
CA ALA A 84 -13.50 12.56 -19.08
C ALA A 84 -12.32 11.95 -19.85
N ALA A 85 -12.37 11.96 -21.18
CA ALA A 85 -11.28 11.47 -22.02
C ALA A 85 -9.96 12.23 -21.78
N SER A 86 -10.02 13.54 -21.53
CA SER A 86 -8.84 14.32 -21.16
C SER A 86 -8.26 13.88 -19.81
N VAL A 87 -9.12 13.63 -18.82
CA VAL A 87 -8.68 13.13 -17.49
C VAL A 87 -8.02 11.76 -17.64
N THR A 88 -8.64 10.82 -18.36
CA THR A 88 -8.07 9.49 -18.64
C THR A 88 -6.71 9.61 -19.35
N ASN A 89 -6.61 10.46 -20.37
CA ASN A 89 -5.36 10.67 -21.10
C ASN A 89 -4.25 11.24 -20.22
N TRP A 90 -4.57 12.15 -19.30
CA TRP A 90 -3.60 12.71 -18.36
C TRP A 90 -3.16 11.70 -17.32
N VAL A 91 -4.08 10.90 -16.78
CA VAL A 91 -3.76 9.81 -15.85
C VAL A 91 -2.82 8.80 -16.53
N ASN A 92 -3.16 8.33 -17.74
CA ASN A 92 -2.30 7.42 -18.49
C ASN A 92 -0.93 8.05 -18.84
N GLY A 93 -0.92 9.33 -19.22
CA GLY A 93 0.31 10.08 -19.50
C GLY A 93 1.21 10.21 -18.27
N THR A 94 0.63 10.52 -17.11
CA THR A 94 1.35 10.61 -15.85
C THR A 94 1.95 9.26 -15.44
N ALA A 95 1.21 8.15 -15.56
CA ALA A 95 1.78 6.83 -15.27
C ALA A 95 3.01 6.53 -16.15
N ARG A 96 2.94 6.82 -17.46
CA ARG A 96 4.10 6.67 -18.36
C ARG A 96 5.28 7.53 -17.93
N THR A 97 5.06 8.80 -17.58
CA THR A 97 6.13 9.68 -17.09
C THR A 97 6.73 9.17 -15.78
N LEU A 98 5.93 8.60 -14.88
CA LEU A 98 6.36 8.11 -13.58
C LEU A 98 7.03 6.72 -13.60
N GLY A 99 7.09 6.04 -14.75
CA GLY A 99 7.65 4.68 -14.85
C GLY A 99 9.04 4.54 -14.21
N GLY A 100 9.97 5.44 -14.54
CA GLY A 100 11.32 5.42 -13.95
C GLY A 100 11.35 5.70 -12.44
N VAL A 101 10.35 6.42 -11.91
CA VAL A 101 10.20 6.62 -10.45
C VAL A 101 9.71 5.32 -9.79
N VAL A 102 8.77 4.62 -10.42
CA VAL A 102 8.27 3.33 -9.93
C VAL A 102 9.38 2.28 -9.92
N GLU A 103 10.20 2.24 -10.97
CA GLU A 103 11.40 1.38 -11.04
C GLU A 103 12.39 1.72 -9.94
N HIS A 104 12.67 3.00 -9.69
CA HIS A 104 13.52 3.44 -8.58
C HIS A 104 12.97 2.97 -7.23
N ILE A 105 11.68 3.18 -6.96
CA ILE A 105 11.00 2.72 -5.73
C ILE A 105 11.17 1.21 -5.55
N LEU A 106 10.97 0.44 -6.62
CA LEU A 106 11.12 -1.02 -6.56
C LEU A 106 12.56 -1.44 -6.30
N ALA A 107 13.54 -0.74 -6.90
CA ALA A 107 14.95 -0.99 -6.64
C ALA A 107 15.32 -0.75 -5.17
N ARG A 108 14.84 0.36 -4.56
CA ARG A 108 15.04 0.66 -3.14
C ARG A 108 14.45 -0.43 -2.24
N LEU A 109 13.23 -0.90 -2.55
CA LEU A 109 12.60 -2.02 -1.82
C LEU A 109 13.34 -3.35 -2.00
N ASN A 110 14.17 -3.49 -3.03
CA ASN A 110 14.94 -4.72 -3.25
C ASN A 110 16.25 -4.75 -2.44
N GLU A 111 16.67 -3.64 -1.83
CA GLU A 111 17.93 -3.55 -1.07
C GLU A 111 17.92 -4.33 0.25
N GLY A 112 16.74 -4.73 0.75
CA GLY A 112 16.63 -5.56 1.95
C GLY A 112 15.83 -4.88 3.06
N GLY A 113 16.25 -5.12 4.31
CA GLY A 113 15.60 -4.58 5.50
C GLY A 113 14.23 -5.20 5.80
N VAL A 114 13.43 -4.51 6.61
CA VAL A 114 12.09 -4.95 7.01
C VAL A 114 11.07 -4.46 6.00
N ARG A 115 10.43 -5.39 5.30
CA ARG A 115 9.43 -5.10 4.27
C ARG A 115 8.10 -5.76 4.61
N HIS A 116 7.05 -5.05 4.29
CA HIS A 116 5.65 -5.34 4.57
C HIS A 116 4.96 -5.78 3.30
N LEU A 117 4.43 -7.00 3.30
CA LEU A 117 3.73 -7.59 2.17
C LEU A 117 2.30 -7.93 2.55
N ASP A 118 1.38 -7.59 1.66
CA ASP A 118 -0.04 -7.96 1.75
C ASP A 118 -0.65 -7.85 0.35
N GLU A 119 -1.83 -8.42 0.18
CA GLU A 119 -2.53 -8.41 -1.10
C GLU A 119 -4.03 -8.26 -0.96
N THR A 120 -4.65 -7.68 -1.98
CA THR A 120 -6.10 -7.55 -1.99
C THR A 120 -6.73 -7.80 -3.34
N GLY A 121 -7.85 -8.54 -3.31
CA GLY A 121 -8.63 -8.86 -4.50
C GLY A 121 -9.35 -7.64 -5.06
N LEU A 122 -9.34 -7.54 -6.39
CA LEU A 122 -10.07 -6.55 -7.19
C LEU A 122 -10.62 -7.19 -8.47
N ARG A 123 -11.59 -6.54 -9.11
CA ARG A 123 -12.15 -7.00 -10.40
C ARG A 123 -11.61 -6.13 -11.53
N VAL A 124 -11.13 -6.81 -12.57
CA VAL A 124 -10.62 -6.23 -13.81
C VAL A 124 -11.28 -6.97 -14.97
N ALA A 125 -12.02 -6.26 -15.83
CA ALA A 125 -12.77 -6.84 -16.94
C ALA A 125 -13.62 -8.07 -16.52
N GLY A 126 -14.31 -7.97 -15.38
CA GLY A 126 -15.12 -9.04 -14.79
C GLY A 126 -14.34 -10.16 -14.07
N LYS A 127 -13.02 -10.25 -14.24
CA LYS A 127 -12.17 -11.30 -13.68
C LYS A 127 -11.50 -10.86 -12.37
N LEU A 128 -11.36 -11.78 -11.42
CA LEU A 128 -10.63 -11.54 -10.17
C LEU A 128 -9.13 -11.40 -10.48
N HIS A 129 -8.56 -10.30 -10.01
CA HIS A 129 -7.13 -10.01 -9.98
C HIS A 129 -6.74 -9.63 -8.54
N TRP A 130 -5.45 -9.45 -8.32
CA TRP A 130 -4.85 -9.17 -7.03
C TRP A 130 -3.90 -7.98 -7.14
N LEU A 131 -4.10 -6.99 -6.27
CA LEU A 131 -3.15 -5.92 -6.03
C LEU A 131 -2.25 -6.39 -4.89
N HIS A 132 -0.96 -6.55 -5.19
CA HIS A 132 0.09 -6.85 -4.24
C HIS A 132 0.73 -5.53 -3.77
N SER A 133 0.95 -5.38 -2.47
CA SER A 133 1.70 -4.28 -1.88
C SER A 133 3.03 -4.79 -1.37
N ILE A 134 4.10 -4.04 -1.65
CA ILE A 134 5.43 -4.20 -1.07
C ILE A 134 5.78 -2.84 -0.49
N SER A 135 6.02 -2.74 0.80
CA SER A 135 6.37 -1.46 1.41
C SER A 135 7.33 -1.57 2.57
N ASP A 136 8.10 -0.53 2.82
CA ASP A 136 8.83 -0.33 4.08
C ASP A 136 8.40 1.02 4.69
N LEU A 137 9.20 1.61 5.58
CA LEU A 137 8.90 2.91 6.18
C LEU A 137 8.96 4.09 5.18
N ALA A 138 9.70 3.96 4.07
CA ALA A 138 9.98 5.02 3.11
C ALA A 138 9.27 4.79 1.75
N PHE A 139 9.20 3.55 1.27
CA PHE A 139 8.80 3.20 -0.08
C PHE A 139 7.56 2.31 -0.12
N THR A 140 6.77 2.46 -1.19
CA THR A 140 5.60 1.60 -1.47
C THR A 140 5.52 1.28 -2.96
N HIS A 141 5.50 0.00 -3.29
CA HIS A 141 5.30 -0.50 -4.64
C HIS A 141 4.03 -1.36 -4.71
N TYR A 142 3.23 -1.13 -5.75
CA TYR A 142 2.01 -1.86 -6.03
C TYR A 142 2.14 -2.65 -7.31
N ARG A 143 1.62 -3.88 -7.34
CA ARG A 143 1.62 -4.71 -8.55
C ARG A 143 0.28 -5.39 -8.76
N ILE A 144 -0.25 -5.32 -9.97
CA ILE A 144 -1.44 -6.11 -10.34
C ILE A 144 -1.00 -7.49 -10.86
N SER A 145 -1.69 -8.54 -10.42
CA SER A 145 -1.52 -9.89 -10.94
C SER A 145 -2.85 -10.62 -11.10
N ALA A 146 -2.92 -11.53 -12.06
CA ALA A 146 -4.07 -12.42 -12.24
C ALA A 146 -4.20 -13.46 -11.10
N LYS A 147 -3.10 -13.79 -10.41
CA LYS A 147 -3.08 -14.83 -9.38
C LYS A 147 -2.71 -14.23 -8.02
N ARG A 148 -3.41 -14.67 -6.97
CA ARG A 148 -2.99 -14.38 -5.58
C ARG A 148 -1.58 -14.92 -5.36
N GLY A 149 -1.31 -16.15 -5.84
CA GLY A 149 -0.05 -16.88 -5.68
C GLY A 149 1.19 -16.24 -6.31
N ALA A 150 1.00 -15.20 -7.13
CA ALA A 150 2.12 -14.46 -7.70
C ALA A 150 2.69 -13.50 -6.65
N VAL A 151 3.30 -14.03 -5.60
CA VAL A 151 4.05 -13.25 -4.60
C VAL A 151 5.33 -12.68 -5.23
N PRO A 152 5.94 -11.62 -4.68
CA PRO A 152 7.15 -11.00 -5.25
C PRO A 152 8.41 -11.81 -4.92
N SER A 153 8.55 -13.00 -5.54
CA SER A 153 9.68 -13.91 -5.33
C SER A 153 11.06 -13.37 -5.75
N PHE A 154 11.09 -12.20 -6.42
CA PHE A 154 12.34 -11.51 -6.75
C PHE A 154 12.97 -10.78 -5.55
N LEU A 155 12.22 -10.58 -4.46
CA LEU A 155 12.77 -9.95 -3.26
C LEU A 155 13.72 -10.92 -2.55
N THR A 156 14.91 -10.42 -2.22
CA THR A 156 15.94 -11.16 -1.49
C THR A 156 16.41 -10.41 -0.25
N GLY A 157 17.08 -11.13 0.67
CA GLY A 157 17.59 -10.62 1.94
C GLY A 157 16.49 -10.15 2.90
N GLY A 158 16.85 -9.62 4.05
CA GLY A 158 15.98 -8.93 5.00
C GLY A 158 14.81 -9.76 5.57
N THR A 159 13.88 -9.07 6.21
CA THR A 159 12.72 -9.68 6.89
C THR A 159 11.42 -9.29 6.21
N ILE A 160 10.56 -10.26 5.91
CA ILE A 160 9.22 -10.03 5.37
C ILE A 160 8.17 -10.13 6.47
N VAL A 161 7.45 -9.04 6.72
CA VAL A 161 6.29 -8.99 7.62
C VAL A 161 5.01 -9.29 6.83
N HIS A 162 4.26 -10.32 7.22
CA HIS A 162 3.02 -10.71 6.54
C HIS A 162 2.01 -11.40 7.47
N ASP A 163 0.82 -11.71 6.96
CA ASP A 163 -0.35 -12.26 7.68
C ASP A 163 -0.33 -13.80 7.89
N HIS A 164 0.84 -14.43 7.74
CA HIS A 164 0.97 -15.90 7.68
C HIS A 164 0.25 -16.56 6.49
N TRP A 165 0.18 -15.90 5.34
CA TRP A 165 -0.17 -16.62 4.13
C TRP A 165 0.97 -17.53 3.64
N LYS A 166 0.72 -18.84 3.56
CA LYS A 166 1.74 -19.87 3.28
C LYS A 166 2.49 -19.71 1.95
N SER A 167 1.91 -19.03 0.97
CA SER A 167 2.57 -18.80 -0.33
C SER A 167 3.82 -17.95 -0.18
N TYR A 168 3.89 -17.06 0.82
CA TYR A 168 5.10 -16.29 1.11
C TYR A 168 6.25 -17.24 1.48
N TYR A 169 6.04 -18.18 2.41
CA TYR A 169 7.02 -19.21 2.74
C TYR A 169 7.39 -20.10 1.55
N ALA A 170 6.41 -20.47 0.71
CA ALA A 170 6.64 -21.40 -0.40
C ALA A 170 7.46 -20.81 -1.56
N HIS A 171 7.48 -19.49 -1.71
CA HIS A 171 8.01 -18.83 -2.90
C HIS A 171 9.01 -17.71 -2.62
N MET A 172 9.27 -17.37 -1.36
CA MET A 172 10.23 -16.33 -0.97
C MET A 172 11.40 -16.92 -0.18
N SER A 173 12.03 -17.98 -0.68
CA SER A 173 13.18 -18.61 -0.01
C SER A 173 14.46 -17.77 -0.02
N GLY A 174 14.49 -16.67 -0.76
CA GLY A 174 15.65 -15.78 -0.87
C GLY A 174 15.71 -14.69 0.19
N VAL A 175 14.74 -14.62 1.11
CA VAL A 175 14.73 -13.65 2.23
C VAL A 175 15.37 -14.26 3.48
N ASP A 176 15.89 -13.43 4.38
CA ASP A 176 16.61 -13.91 5.57
C ASP A 176 15.63 -14.44 6.63
N ALA A 177 14.44 -13.83 6.72
CA ALA A 177 13.47 -14.13 7.76
C ALA A 177 12.02 -13.74 7.39
N HIS A 178 11.08 -14.36 8.11
CA HIS A 178 9.67 -13.99 8.10
C HIS A 178 9.24 -13.46 9.47
N ALA A 179 8.32 -12.49 9.49
CA ALA A 179 7.68 -11.99 10.70
C ALA A 179 6.17 -12.04 10.53
N LEU A 180 5.46 -12.51 11.55
CA LEU A 180 4.01 -12.67 11.48
C LEU A 180 3.29 -11.49 12.13
N CYS A 181 2.24 -11.03 11.45
CA CYS A 181 1.42 -9.91 11.90
C CYS A 181 0.67 -10.26 13.20
N GLY A 182 1.09 -9.68 14.31
CA GLY A 182 0.46 -9.83 15.62
C GLY A 182 -1.01 -9.40 15.64
N ALA A 183 -1.40 -8.40 14.85
CA ALA A 183 -2.81 -7.99 14.75
C ALA A 183 -3.72 -9.11 14.20
N HIS A 184 -3.23 -9.96 13.29
CA HIS A 184 -3.98 -11.12 12.82
C HIS A 184 -4.12 -12.17 13.92
N HIS A 185 -3.04 -12.45 14.66
CA HIS A 185 -3.09 -13.34 15.82
C HIS A 185 -4.07 -12.84 16.87
N LEU A 186 -4.04 -11.56 17.22
CA LEU A 186 -4.97 -10.97 18.19
C LEU A 186 -6.44 -11.06 17.74
N ARG A 187 -6.74 -10.86 16.44
CA ARG A 187 -8.09 -11.05 15.90
C ARG A 187 -8.56 -12.50 16.03
N GLU A 188 -7.69 -13.47 15.72
CA GLU A 188 -8.02 -14.89 15.83
C GLU A 188 -8.16 -15.34 17.30
N LEU A 189 -7.27 -14.88 18.19
CA LEU A 189 -7.35 -15.13 19.63
C LEU A 189 -8.65 -14.58 20.21
N LYS A 190 -9.05 -13.37 19.82
CA LYS A 190 -10.33 -12.79 20.23
C LYS A 190 -11.52 -13.63 19.78
N ALA A 191 -11.51 -14.13 18.54
CA ALA A 191 -12.57 -15.02 18.06
C ALA A 191 -12.62 -16.34 18.86
N ILE A 192 -11.47 -16.93 19.20
CA ILE A 192 -11.40 -18.15 20.01
C ILE A 192 -11.90 -17.89 21.43
N GLU A 193 -11.57 -16.75 22.03
CA GLU A 193 -12.07 -16.35 23.36
C GLU A 193 -13.58 -16.10 23.35
N GLU A 194 -14.09 -15.33 22.39
CA GLU A 194 -15.48 -14.89 22.37
C GLU A 194 -16.44 -15.97 21.86
N ILE A 195 -16.03 -16.79 20.88
CA ILE A 195 -16.88 -17.76 20.21
C ILE A 195 -16.63 -19.17 20.76
N GLU A 196 -15.38 -19.63 20.72
CA GLU A 196 -15.02 -21.00 21.11
C GLU A 196 -14.85 -21.16 22.64
N LYS A 197 -14.80 -20.04 23.38
CA LYS A 197 -14.66 -19.98 24.84
C LYS A 197 -13.43 -20.72 25.37
N GLU A 198 -12.33 -20.72 24.62
CA GLU A 198 -11.11 -21.40 25.04
C GLU A 198 -10.23 -20.47 25.91
N PRO A 199 -9.93 -20.81 27.18
CA PRO A 199 -9.34 -19.89 28.15
C PRO A 199 -7.89 -19.49 27.83
N TRP A 200 -7.13 -20.37 27.16
CA TRP A 200 -5.73 -20.10 26.79
C TRP A 200 -5.60 -18.92 25.80
N ALA A 201 -6.65 -18.61 25.03
CA ALA A 201 -6.61 -17.56 24.02
C ALA A 201 -6.50 -16.16 24.66
N CYS A 202 -7.23 -15.93 25.75
CA CYS A 202 -7.14 -14.70 26.54
C CYS A 202 -5.72 -14.53 27.10
N ALA A 203 -5.16 -15.58 27.71
CA ALA A 203 -3.80 -15.56 28.27
C ALA A 203 -2.74 -15.25 27.19
N MET A 204 -2.84 -15.87 26.01
CA MET A 204 -1.92 -15.59 24.90
C MET A 204 -2.07 -14.16 24.38
N SER A 205 -3.30 -13.65 24.26
CA SER A 205 -3.58 -12.27 23.84
C SER A 205 -2.96 -11.25 24.78
N VAL A 206 -3.15 -11.44 26.10
CA VAL A 206 -2.53 -10.59 27.13
C VAL A 206 -1.01 -10.63 27.02
N LEU A 207 -0.41 -11.83 26.91
CA LEU A 207 1.04 -11.98 26.81
C LEU A 207 1.62 -11.23 25.59
N LEU A 208 1.04 -11.41 24.40
CA LEU A 208 1.53 -10.77 23.17
C LEU A 208 1.41 -9.25 23.24
N ASN A 209 0.30 -8.72 23.78
CA ASN A 209 0.12 -7.29 23.96
C ASN A 209 1.11 -6.71 24.97
N SER A 210 1.29 -7.35 26.13
CA SER A 210 2.26 -6.92 27.13
C SER A 210 3.70 -6.98 26.61
N ALA A 211 4.06 -8.01 25.86
CA ALA A 211 5.37 -8.12 25.23
C ALA A 211 5.63 -6.97 24.23
N ASN A 212 4.63 -6.63 23.40
CA ASN A 212 4.72 -5.48 22.50
C ASN A 212 4.82 -4.14 23.27
N GLN A 213 4.07 -3.97 24.36
CA GLN A 213 4.17 -2.78 25.21
C GLN A 213 5.57 -2.63 25.82
N LEU A 214 6.16 -3.72 26.33
CA LEU A 214 7.52 -3.72 26.86
C LEU A 214 8.54 -3.31 25.79
N LYS A 215 8.43 -3.88 24.58
CA LYS A 215 9.26 -3.50 23.43
C LYS A 215 9.11 -2.02 23.10
N CYS A 216 7.88 -1.52 22.95
CA CYS A 216 7.64 -0.10 22.64
C CYS A 216 8.18 0.84 23.72
N ALA A 217 8.05 0.47 25.00
CA ALA A 217 8.60 1.25 26.10
C ALA A 217 10.15 1.28 26.06
N ALA A 218 10.79 0.15 25.76
CA ALA A 218 12.23 0.07 25.56
C ALA A 218 12.71 0.94 24.39
N GLN A 219 12.03 0.85 23.24
CA GLN A 219 12.31 1.72 22.09
C GLN A 219 12.15 3.20 22.41
N GLY A 220 11.13 3.56 23.21
CA GLY A 220 10.93 4.94 23.67
C GLY A 220 12.06 5.47 24.55
N ARG A 221 12.85 4.58 25.18
CA ARG A 221 14.08 4.91 25.92
C ARG A 221 15.35 4.85 25.06
N GLY A 222 15.24 4.55 23.76
CA GLY A 222 16.37 4.39 22.85
C GLY A 222 17.04 3.01 22.92
N GLU A 223 16.43 2.04 23.60
CA GLU A 223 16.94 0.66 23.66
C GLU A 223 16.62 -0.09 22.36
N THR A 224 17.54 -0.97 21.94
CA THR A 224 17.43 -1.79 20.72
C THR A 224 17.13 -3.26 20.99
N GLU A 225 17.04 -3.65 22.27
CA GLU A 225 16.75 -5.01 22.71
C GLU A 225 16.10 -5.01 24.09
N LEU A 226 15.43 -6.11 24.44
CA LEU A 226 14.96 -6.34 25.82
C LEU A 226 16.05 -7.07 26.62
N PRO A 227 16.15 -6.87 27.94
CA PRO A 227 17.03 -7.66 28.78
C PRO A 227 16.76 -9.16 28.61
N THR A 228 17.82 -9.97 28.56
CA THR A 228 17.74 -11.43 28.35
C THR A 228 16.77 -12.12 29.31
N SER A 229 16.72 -11.68 30.57
CA SER A 229 15.80 -12.21 31.59
C SER A 229 14.34 -11.93 31.26
N VAL A 230 14.02 -10.74 30.74
CA VAL A 230 12.67 -10.34 30.31
C VAL A 230 12.26 -11.15 29.08
N HIS A 231 13.14 -11.24 28.08
CA HIS A 231 12.90 -12.05 26.88
C HIS A 231 12.64 -13.52 27.24
N HIS A 232 13.49 -14.11 28.09
CA HIS A 232 13.32 -15.48 28.57
C HIS A 232 12.00 -15.67 29.33
N GLY A 233 11.64 -14.71 30.19
CA GLY A 233 10.36 -14.73 30.91
C GLY A 233 9.14 -14.72 29.98
N ILE A 234 9.17 -13.94 28.89
CA ILE A 234 8.11 -13.93 27.87
C ILE A 234 8.03 -15.28 27.17
N LEU A 235 9.18 -15.82 26.72
CA LEU A 235 9.24 -17.10 26.02
C LEU A 235 8.73 -18.26 26.89
N THR A 236 9.11 -18.30 28.18
CA THR A 236 8.63 -19.33 29.12
C THR A 236 7.13 -19.27 29.29
N LYS A 237 6.54 -18.08 29.47
CA LYS A 237 5.08 -17.91 29.54
C LYS A 237 4.39 -18.30 28.24
N TYR A 238 4.98 -17.93 27.10
CA TYR A 238 4.45 -18.28 25.78
C TYR A 238 4.36 -19.79 25.60
N MET A 239 5.43 -20.52 25.91
CA MET A 239 5.47 -21.98 25.81
C MET A 239 4.55 -22.66 26.82
N ALA A 240 4.39 -22.12 28.02
CA ALA A 240 3.44 -22.62 29.02
C ALA A 240 1.99 -22.54 28.50
N ILE A 241 1.59 -21.39 27.94
CA ILE A 241 0.25 -21.21 27.36
C ILE A 241 0.03 -22.14 26.17
N LEU A 242 1.03 -22.32 25.30
CA LEU A 242 0.94 -23.28 24.19
C LEU A 242 0.73 -24.72 24.69
N THR A 243 1.46 -25.10 25.73
CA THR A 243 1.37 -26.44 26.32
C THR A 243 -0.03 -26.67 26.92
N GLU A 244 -0.54 -25.70 27.67
CA GLU A 244 -1.88 -25.75 28.25
C GLU A 244 -2.97 -25.82 27.18
N GLY A 245 -2.89 -24.98 26.14
CA GLY A 245 -3.85 -24.96 25.04
C GLY A 245 -3.84 -26.26 24.21
N LEU A 246 -2.66 -26.83 23.95
CA LEU A 246 -2.56 -28.12 23.26
C LEU A 246 -3.15 -29.25 24.11
N ALA A 247 -2.81 -29.31 25.40
CA ALA A 247 -3.39 -30.28 26.33
C ALA A 247 -4.90 -30.11 26.47
N PHE A 248 -5.42 -28.88 26.42
CA PHE A 248 -6.86 -28.59 26.39
C PHE A 248 -7.56 -29.23 25.19
N HIS A 249 -6.92 -29.29 24.03
CA HIS A 249 -7.47 -30.00 22.87
C HIS A 249 -7.24 -31.51 22.87
N GLU A 250 -6.17 -32.00 23.47
CA GLU A 250 -5.92 -33.45 23.62
C GLU A 250 -6.96 -34.12 24.53
N ARG A 251 -7.46 -33.39 25.53
CA ARG A 251 -8.55 -33.84 26.41
C ARG A 251 -9.93 -33.83 25.77
N GLN A 252 -10.07 -33.29 24.56
CA GLN A 252 -11.36 -33.22 23.87
C GLN A 252 -11.51 -34.36 22.88
N ASP A 253 -12.75 -34.82 22.71
CA ASP A 253 -13.06 -35.80 21.68
C ASP A 253 -12.67 -35.31 20.28
N PRO A 254 -12.18 -36.22 19.41
CA PRO A 254 -11.95 -35.90 18.02
C PRO A 254 -13.21 -35.35 17.34
N LEU A 255 -13.05 -34.37 16.45
CA LEU A 255 -14.16 -33.87 15.65
C LEU A 255 -14.77 -35.01 14.81
N ALA A 256 -16.10 -35.11 14.82
CA ALA A 256 -16.83 -36.10 14.05
C ALA A 256 -16.46 -36.01 12.56
N ARG A 257 -16.13 -37.14 11.95
CA ARG A 257 -15.81 -37.22 10.53
C ARG A 257 -17.03 -37.69 9.75
N ARG A 258 -17.44 -36.92 8.74
CA ARG A 258 -18.48 -37.37 7.80
C ARG A 258 -18.00 -38.63 7.07
N THR A 259 -18.88 -39.61 6.93
CA THR A 259 -18.65 -40.83 6.14
C THR A 259 -18.23 -40.45 4.71
N GLY A 260 -17.10 -41.00 4.24
CA GLY A 260 -16.52 -40.69 2.93
C GLY A 260 -15.63 -39.45 2.85
N ALA A 261 -15.43 -38.70 3.95
CA ALA A 261 -14.54 -37.53 3.94
C ALA A 261 -13.08 -37.93 3.65
N ARG A 262 -12.50 -37.42 2.56
CA ARG A 262 -11.08 -37.61 2.18
C ARG A 262 -10.21 -36.45 2.74
N GLY A 263 -8.92 -36.70 2.97
CA GLY A 263 -7.96 -35.70 3.45
C GLY A 263 -7.62 -35.77 4.94
N ARG A 264 -6.87 -34.76 5.42
CA ARG A 264 -6.41 -34.66 6.82
C ARG A 264 -7.60 -34.47 7.77
N LYS A 265 -7.50 -35.02 8.99
CA LYS A 265 -8.50 -34.80 10.05
C LYS A 265 -8.61 -33.30 10.34
N ALA A 266 -9.84 -32.78 10.34
CA ALA A 266 -10.10 -31.40 10.72
C ALA A 266 -9.71 -31.19 12.18
N ARG A 267 -9.17 -30.01 12.47
CA ARG A 267 -8.87 -29.54 13.82
C ARG A 267 -9.74 -28.33 14.12
N ARG A 268 -10.06 -28.13 15.40
CA ARG A 268 -10.75 -26.94 15.88
C ARG A 268 -9.93 -25.67 15.55
N PRO A 269 -10.57 -24.51 15.35
CA PRO A 269 -9.87 -23.25 15.07
C PRO A 269 -8.76 -22.95 16.08
N GLY A 270 -9.02 -23.11 17.37
CA GLY A 270 -8.05 -22.93 18.45
C GLY A 270 -6.80 -23.81 18.29
N HIS A 271 -6.99 -25.09 18.01
CA HIS A 271 -5.89 -26.04 17.80
C HIS A 271 -5.05 -25.65 16.58
N ASN A 272 -5.68 -25.23 15.47
CA ASN A 272 -4.93 -24.75 14.31
C ASN A 272 -4.08 -23.53 14.65
N LEU A 273 -4.61 -22.59 15.43
CA LEU A 273 -3.85 -21.43 15.88
C LEU A 273 -2.69 -21.81 16.79
N LEU A 274 -2.90 -22.69 17.77
CA LEU A 274 -1.84 -23.20 18.66
C LEU A 274 -0.70 -23.87 17.90
N VAL A 275 -1.02 -24.76 16.96
CA VAL A 275 -0.01 -25.40 16.10
C VAL A 275 0.77 -24.34 15.33
N ARG A 276 0.07 -23.34 14.80
CA ARG A 276 0.68 -22.26 14.03
C ARG A 276 1.62 -21.39 14.89
N LEU A 277 1.17 -21.01 16.09
CA LEU A 277 1.95 -20.26 17.07
C LEU A 277 3.19 -21.04 17.53
N ARG A 278 3.06 -22.37 17.71
CA ARG A 278 4.18 -23.25 18.05
C ARG A 278 5.18 -23.41 16.91
N ASP A 279 4.70 -23.81 15.73
CA ASP A 279 5.56 -24.20 14.60
C ASP A 279 6.29 -23.00 13.99
N TYR A 280 5.74 -21.79 14.14
CA TYR A 280 6.29 -20.53 13.63
C TYR A 280 6.63 -19.54 14.74
N ARG A 281 6.91 -20.04 15.95
CA ARG A 281 7.19 -19.24 17.16
C ARG A 281 8.17 -18.11 16.91
N ASP A 282 9.29 -18.42 16.25
CA ASP A 282 10.36 -17.45 16.04
C ASP A 282 9.92 -16.32 15.11
N ASP A 283 9.03 -16.59 14.15
CA ASP A 283 8.44 -15.58 13.27
C ASP A 283 7.33 -14.77 13.97
N VAL A 284 6.56 -15.40 14.87
CA VAL A 284 5.56 -14.72 15.72
C VAL A 284 6.23 -13.75 16.69
N LEU A 285 7.33 -14.17 17.31
CA LEU A 285 8.04 -13.40 18.33
C LEU A 285 9.19 -12.56 17.77
N ARG A 286 9.39 -12.53 16.44
CA ARG A 286 10.51 -11.82 15.80
C ARG A 286 10.61 -10.35 16.19
N PHE A 287 9.48 -9.69 16.44
CA PHE A 287 9.43 -8.30 16.90
C PHE A 287 10.14 -8.05 18.24
N LEU A 288 10.37 -9.10 19.04
CA LEU A 288 11.11 -9.04 20.31
C LEU A 288 12.61 -9.28 20.15
N THR A 289 13.02 -10.07 19.16
CA THR A 289 14.43 -10.39 18.89
C THR A 289 15.07 -9.42 17.90
N ASP A 290 14.26 -8.77 17.07
CA ASP A 290 14.66 -7.74 16.12
C ASP A 290 13.75 -6.52 16.30
N PHE A 291 14.28 -5.46 16.90
CA PHE A 291 13.50 -4.26 17.18
C PHE A 291 13.10 -3.48 15.93
N THR A 292 13.76 -3.71 14.79
CA THR A 292 13.38 -3.12 13.51
C THR A 292 12.07 -3.72 12.97
N VAL A 293 11.72 -4.94 13.39
CA VAL A 293 10.49 -5.62 13.00
C VAL A 293 9.32 -5.16 13.87
N PRO A 294 8.27 -4.54 13.30
CA PRO A 294 7.11 -4.13 14.06
C PRO A 294 6.21 -5.32 14.41
N PHE A 295 5.43 -5.18 15.49
CA PHE A 295 4.45 -6.20 15.89
C PHE A 295 3.30 -6.39 14.88
N THR A 296 3.06 -5.42 13.99
CA THR A 296 1.93 -5.45 13.06
C THR A 296 2.37 -5.18 11.63
N ASN A 297 1.59 -5.69 10.67
CA ASN A 297 1.73 -5.40 9.24
C ASN A 297 0.91 -4.16 8.82
N ASN A 298 0.70 -3.20 9.73
CA ASN A 298 -0.17 -2.05 9.51
C ASN A 298 0.24 -1.19 8.32
N GLN A 299 1.53 -1.19 7.95
CA GLN A 299 2.02 -0.45 6.80
C GLN A 299 1.37 -0.93 5.50
N ALA A 300 1.47 -2.22 5.17
CA ALA A 300 0.84 -2.79 3.99
C ALA A 300 -0.70 -2.68 4.02
N GLU A 301 -1.32 -2.91 5.19
CA GLU A 301 -2.78 -2.76 5.34
C GLU A 301 -3.25 -1.33 5.03
N ARG A 302 -2.53 -0.30 5.50
CA ARG A 302 -2.84 1.12 5.23
C ARG A 302 -2.63 1.47 3.76
N ASP A 303 -1.56 0.97 3.16
CA ASP A 303 -1.25 1.15 1.74
C ASP A 303 -2.39 0.58 0.86
N LEU A 304 -2.83 -0.65 1.13
CA LEU A 304 -3.91 -1.31 0.38
C LEU A 304 -5.31 -0.70 0.59
N ARG A 305 -5.54 0.02 1.71
CA ARG A 305 -6.85 0.61 2.03
C ARG A 305 -7.39 1.50 0.91
N MET A 306 -6.50 2.22 0.21
CA MET A 306 -6.91 3.12 -0.88
C MET A 306 -7.52 2.36 -2.06
N MET A 307 -7.06 1.13 -2.34
CA MET A 307 -7.68 0.28 -3.37
C MET A 307 -9.10 -0.15 -2.95
N LYS A 308 -9.32 -0.49 -1.68
CA LYS A 308 -10.67 -0.82 -1.19
C LYS A 308 -11.61 0.37 -1.26
N LEU A 309 -11.14 1.57 -0.92
CA LEU A 309 -11.93 2.80 -1.07
C LEU A 309 -12.28 3.04 -2.53
N ARG A 310 -11.32 2.87 -3.46
CA ARG A 310 -11.58 3.01 -4.89
C ARG A 310 -12.68 2.06 -5.35
N MET A 311 -12.61 0.80 -4.93
CA MET A 311 -13.63 -0.20 -5.29
C MET A 311 -15.02 0.17 -4.76
N LYS A 312 -15.12 0.80 -3.58
CA LYS A 312 -16.40 1.28 -3.05
C LYS A 312 -16.98 2.44 -3.86
N ILE A 313 -16.13 3.31 -4.40
CA ILE A 313 -16.55 4.52 -5.13
C ILE A 313 -16.81 4.22 -6.62
N SER A 314 -15.88 3.52 -7.27
CA SER A 314 -15.86 3.32 -8.73
C SER A 314 -16.09 1.86 -9.14
N GLY A 315 -16.21 0.93 -8.19
CA GLY A 315 -16.44 -0.49 -8.49
C GLY A 315 -15.21 -1.21 -9.03
N THR A 316 -15.19 -1.44 -10.34
CA THR A 316 -14.23 -2.35 -11.01
C THR A 316 -13.39 -1.63 -12.06
N PHE A 317 -12.23 -2.19 -12.42
CA PHE A 317 -11.49 -1.72 -13.59
C PHE A 317 -12.03 -2.35 -14.87
N ARG A 318 -12.12 -1.57 -15.94
CA ARG A 318 -12.53 -2.05 -17.26
C ARG A 318 -11.40 -2.78 -18.00
N THR A 319 -10.15 -2.40 -17.77
CA THR A 319 -8.95 -2.99 -18.41
C THR A 319 -7.84 -3.25 -17.40
N LEU A 320 -6.95 -4.19 -17.72
CA LEU A 320 -5.75 -4.47 -16.92
C LEU A 320 -4.79 -3.29 -16.90
N GLU A 321 -4.61 -2.64 -18.06
CA GLU A 321 -3.82 -1.42 -18.18
C GLU A 321 -4.30 -0.33 -17.22
N GLY A 322 -5.61 -0.08 -17.15
CA GLY A 322 -6.15 0.91 -16.20
C GLY A 322 -5.89 0.57 -14.73
N ALA A 323 -5.86 -0.73 -14.40
CA ALA A 323 -5.49 -1.18 -13.06
C ALA A 323 -4.00 -0.96 -12.77
N GLN A 324 -3.13 -1.18 -13.76
CA GLN A 324 -1.69 -0.96 -13.65
C GLN A 324 -1.36 0.54 -13.55
N VAL A 325 -1.96 1.38 -14.40
CA VAL A 325 -1.83 2.84 -14.35
C VAL A 325 -2.19 3.38 -12.96
N PHE A 326 -3.28 2.89 -12.36
CA PHE A 326 -3.63 3.26 -10.99
C PHE A 326 -2.58 2.79 -9.99
N ALA A 327 -2.09 1.55 -10.09
CA ALA A 327 -1.06 1.01 -9.22
C ALA A 327 0.23 1.85 -9.28
N ASP A 328 0.73 2.16 -10.48
CA ASP A 328 1.97 2.90 -10.71
C ASP A 328 1.94 4.28 -10.06
N ILE A 329 0.89 5.06 -10.35
CA ILE A 329 0.74 6.41 -9.78
C ILE A 329 0.57 6.31 -8.26
N ARG A 330 -0.18 5.32 -7.76
CA ARG A 330 -0.34 5.11 -6.32
C ARG A 330 0.95 4.74 -5.60
N SER A 331 1.86 4.02 -6.26
CA SER A 331 3.19 3.70 -5.71
C SER A 331 3.96 4.97 -5.44
N VAL A 332 4.04 5.86 -6.43
CA VAL A 332 4.69 7.17 -6.27
C VAL A 332 3.99 8.01 -5.20
N ILE A 333 2.66 8.10 -5.22
CA ILE A 333 1.91 8.93 -4.25
C ILE A 333 2.08 8.43 -2.81
N SER A 334 2.04 7.11 -2.57
CA SER A 334 2.25 6.56 -1.23
C SER A 334 3.66 6.85 -0.74
N THR A 335 4.68 6.59 -1.57
CA THR A 335 6.08 6.91 -1.28
C THR A 335 6.28 8.39 -0.97
N VAL A 336 5.82 9.29 -1.84
CA VAL A 336 5.95 10.75 -1.63
C VAL A 336 5.34 11.20 -0.31
N ARG A 337 4.21 10.62 0.10
CA ARG A 337 3.61 10.92 1.42
C ARG A 337 4.48 10.46 2.59
N LYS A 338 5.16 9.32 2.48
CA LYS A 338 6.09 8.84 3.51
C LYS A 338 7.27 9.80 3.69
N HIS A 339 7.66 10.48 2.61
CA HIS A 339 8.70 11.52 2.61
C HIS A 339 8.15 12.93 2.91
N GLY A 340 6.89 13.07 3.33
CA GLY A 340 6.28 14.36 3.68
C GLY A 340 6.01 15.30 2.48
N GLY A 341 6.10 14.78 1.25
CA GLY A 341 5.96 15.58 0.04
C GLY A 341 4.52 15.98 -0.30
N ASN A 342 4.38 17.14 -0.95
CA ASN A 342 3.10 17.56 -1.52
C ASN A 342 2.83 16.82 -2.84
N ILE A 343 1.72 16.09 -2.91
CA ILE A 343 1.38 15.29 -4.09
C ILE A 343 1.14 16.17 -5.33
N LEU A 344 0.43 17.28 -5.18
CA LEU A 344 0.08 18.14 -6.31
C LEU A 344 1.34 18.77 -6.91
N GLU A 345 2.26 19.23 -6.06
CA GLU A 345 3.58 19.71 -6.51
C GLU A 345 4.34 18.60 -7.22
N THR A 346 4.42 17.41 -6.61
CA THR A 346 5.14 16.25 -7.16
C THR A 346 4.66 15.88 -8.56
N LEU A 347 3.35 15.88 -8.79
CA LEU A 347 2.76 15.58 -10.10
C LEU A 347 3.10 16.61 -11.20
N THR A 348 3.73 17.73 -10.85
CA THR A 348 4.23 18.74 -11.81
C THR A 348 5.74 18.65 -12.07
N LEU A 349 6.47 17.84 -11.30
CA LEU A 349 7.91 17.68 -11.41
C LEU A 349 8.31 16.65 -12.47
N SER A 350 9.56 16.72 -12.92
CA SER A 350 10.15 15.66 -13.74
C SER A 350 10.46 14.42 -12.88
N PRO A 351 10.54 13.22 -13.48
CA PRO A 351 10.93 12.00 -12.76
C PRO A 351 12.24 12.13 -11.98
N GLN A 352 13.25 12.81 -12.56
CA GLN A 352 14.54 13.03 -11.91
C GLN A 352 14.42 13.92 -10.67
N GLN A 353 13.59 14.96 -10.74
CA GLN A 353 13.32 15.82 -9.59
C GLN A 353 12.57 15.08 -8.48
N ILE A 354 11.68 14.14 -8.84
CA ILE A 354 10.98 13.30 -7.86
C ILE A 354 11.99 12.35 -7.19
N ILE A 355 12.78 11.62 -7.98
CA ILE A 355 13.79 10.69 -7.47
C ILE A 355 14.78 11.40 -6.55
N ALA A 356 15.23 12.61 -6.88
CA ALA A 356 16.15 13.37 -6.03
C ALA A 356 15.57 13.78 -4.65
N ARG A 357 14.24 13.68 -4.47
CA ARG A 357 13.53 13.99 -3.21
C ARG A 357 13.15 12.73 -2.42
N LEU A 358 13.31 11.55 -3.01
CA LEU A 358 13.08 10.24 -2.40
C LEU A 358 14.41 9.69 -1.89
#